data_AF-A0A5J4V3G5-F1
#
_entry.id   AF-A0A5J4V3G5-F1
#
_cell.length_a   1.000
_cell.length_b   1.000
_cell.length_c   1.000
_cell.angle_alpha   90.00
_cell.angle_beta   90.00
_cell.angle_gamma   90.00
#
_symmetry.space_group_name_H-M   'P 1'
#
loop_
_entity.id
_entity.type
_entity.pdbx_description
1 polymer ?
#
loop_
_entity_poly.entity_id
_entity_poly.type
_entity_poly.pdbx_seq_one_letter_code
_entity_poly.pdbx_strand_id
1 'polypeptide(L)'
;MVWIKRLCGNLNHITYDTKGNRRYEDGQRISAIVDMTSNTRKVVFYVDDIEQPNFVIGIPSEIRFWAYTCRKSSSFTVTKFERLVQFTQQDVVGSKTLYWGKQWK
;
A
#
# COMPACT_ATOMS: atom_id res chain seq x y z
N MET A 1 2.80 4.36 10.60
CA MET A 1 1.41 4.24 10.10
C MET A 1 1.50 4.61 8.62
N VAL A 2 0.99 3.83 7.66
CA VAL A 2 1.12 4.19 6.22
C VAL A 2 -0.15 4.88 5.76
N TRP A 3 -0.03 6.10 5.22
CA TRP A 3 -1.15 6.82 4.63
C TRP A 3 -1.11 6.74 3.11
N ILE A 4 -2.26 6.49 2.49
CA ILE A 4 -2.49 6.72 1.06
C ILE A 4 -3.29 8.03 0.95
N LYS A 5 -2.72 9.09 0.38
CA LYS A 5 -3.39 10.40 0.19
C LYS A 5 -3.54 10.74 -1.29
N ARG A 6 -4.81 10.94 -1.72
CA ARG A 6 -5.27 11.48 -3.02
C ARG A 6 -4.82 10.66 -4.24
N LEU A 7 -5.28 11.08 -5.43
CA LEU A 7 -5.01 10.60 -6.81
C LEU A 7 -3.53 10.50 -7.20
N CYS A 8 -2.64 10.34 -6.23
CA CYS A 8 -1.20 10.29 -6.33
C CYS A 8 -0.78 8.98 -5.68
N GLY A 9 -0.03 8.12 -6.38
CA GLY A 9 0.54 6.88 -5.83
C GLY A 9 1.65 7.13 -4.80
N ASN A 10 1.44 8.10 -3.91
CA ASN A 10 2.40 8.50 -2.90
C ASN A 10 2.23 7.60 -1.69
N LEU A 11 3.34 7.12 -1.16
CA LEU A 11 3.39 6.47 0.16
C LEU A 11 3.94 7.48 1.16
N ASN A 12 3.38 7.49 2.37
CA ASN A 12 3.80 8.39 3.45
C ASN A 12 4.13 7.59 4.70
N HIS A 13 5.29 7.87 5.29
CA HIS A 13 5.70 7.36 6.60
C HIS A 13 6.91 8.18 7.11
N ILE A 14 6.74 8.88 8.24
CA ILE A 14 7.70 9.87 8.79
C ILE A 14 7.92 11.06 7.83
N THR A 15 8.30 10.80 6.59
CA THR A 15 8.39 11.72 5.46
C THR A 15 7.08 11.80 4.70
N TYR A 16 6.90 12.93 4.01
CA TYR A 16 5.75 13.20 3.14
C TYR A 16 6.11 12.98 1.67
N ASP A 17 5.13 12.53 0.90
CA ASP A 17 5.10 12.48 -0.55
C ASP A 17 6.20 11.65 -1.22
N THR A 18 6.55 10.48 -0.66
CA THR A 18 7.42 9.53 -1.36
C THR A 18 6.73 9.04 -2.64
N LYS A 19 7.19 9.57 -3.78
CA LYS A 19 6.68 9.24 -5.12
C LYS A 19 7.33 7.96 -5.62
N GLY A 20 6.55 7.15 -6.34
CA GLY A 20 7.07 5.99 -7.06
C GLY A 20 5.99 4.99 -7.47
N ASN A 21 4.86 4.94 -6.76
CA ASN A 21 3.71 4.16 -7.25
C ASN A 21 2.91 4.96 -8.28
N ARG A 22 2.17 4.25 -9.11
CA ARG A 22 1.29 4.87 -10.10
C ARG A 22 0.09 5.51 -9.41
N ARG A 23 -0.43 6.55 -10.06
CA ARG A 23 -1.69 7.18 -9.67
C ARG A 23 -2.83 6.20 -9.93
N TYR A 24 -3.92 6.38 -9.20
CA TYR A 24 -5.18 5.68 -9.44
C TYR A 24 -6.29 6.70 -9.67
N GLU A 25 -7.35 6.25 -10.30
CA GLU A 25 -8.52 7.01 -10.72
C GLU A 25 -9.82 6.37 -10.20
N ASP A 26 -10.92 7.11 -10.33
CA ASP A 26 -12.24 6.61 -9.93
C ASP A 26 -12.61 5.35 -10.72
N GLY A 27 -13.21 4.38 -10.03
CA GLY A 27 -13.57 3.09 -10.62
C GLY A 27 -12.47 2.02 -10.56
N GLN A 28 -11.21 2.39 -10.27
CA GLN A 28 -10.13 1.42 -10.10
C GLN A 28 -10.16 0.74 -8.73
N ARG A 29 -9.68 -0.51 -8.68
CA ARG A 29 -9.50 -1.25 -7.44
C ARG A 29 -8.13 -0.97 -6.85
N ILE A 30 -8.08 -0.49 -5.61
CA ILE A 30 -6.84 -0.41 -4.83
C ILE A 30 -6.81 -1.58 -3.86
N SER A 31 -5.66 -2.21 -3.69
CA SER A 31 -5.49 -3.28 -2.71
C SER A 31 -4.15 -3.16 -2.00
N ALA A 32 -4.13 -3.60 -0.74
CA ALA A 32 -2.92 -3.76 0.04
C ALA A 32 -2.90 -5.19 0.58
N ILE A 33 -1.87 -5.95 0.21
CA ILE A 33 -1.68 -7.31 0.71
C ILE A 33 -0.56 -7.26 1.74
N VAL A 34 -0.83 -7.81 2.92
CA VAL A 34 0.11 -7.78 4.04
C VAL A 34 0.54 -9.20 4.39
N ASP A 35 1.84 -9.43 4.33
CA ASP A 35 2.46 -10.62 4.86
C ASP A 35 2.82 -10.39 6.33
N MET A 36 1.99 -10.95 7.22
CA MET A 36 2.17 -10.89 8.66
C MET A 36 2.92 -12.11 9.23
N THR A 37 3.18 -13.13 8.40
CA THR A 37 3.74 -14.42 8.81
C THR A 37 5.25 -14.51 8.64
N SER A 38 5.81 -13.81 7.66
CA SER A 38 7.26 -13.79 7.43
C SER A 38 8.01 -13.11 8.58
N ASN A 39 9.25 -13.56 8.83
CA ASN A 39 10.17 -12.94 9.79
C ASN A 39 10.32 -11.43 9.54
N THR A 40 10.42 -11.04 8.26
CA THR A 40 10.32 -9.66 7.82
C THR A 40 8.93 -9.40 7.24
N ARG A 41 8.00 -8.99 8.09
CA ARG A 41 6.65 -8.60 7.68
C ARG A 41 6.69 -7.48 6.65
N LYS A 42 5.78 -7.54 5.68
CA LYS A 42 5.75 -6.56 4.59
C LYS A 42 4.33 -6.27 4.10
N VAL A 43 4.16 -5.12 3.45
CA VAL A 43 2.95 -4.74 2.73
C VAL A 43 3.29 -4.33 1.31
N VAL A 44 2.51 -4.88 0.36
CA VAL A 44 2.61 -4.61 -1.07
C VAL A 44 1.28 -4.02 -1.55
N PHE A 45 1.36 -3.09 -2.50
CA PHE A 45 0.20 -2.34 -2.99
C PHE A 45 -0.11 -2.70 -4.44
N TYR A 46 -1.39 -2.63 -4.79
CA TYR A 46 -1.89 -2.92 -6.13
C TYR A 46 -2.90 -1.86 -6.54
N VAL A 47 -2.95 -1.59 -7.83
CA VAL A 47 -4.05 -0.90 -8.49
C VAL A 47 -4.50 -1.84 -9.61
N ASP A 48 -5.79 -2.12 -9.77
CA ASP A 48 -6.34 -3.06 -10.76
C ASP A 48 -5.50 -4.35 -10.92
N ASP A 49 -5.12 -4.94 -9.79
CA ASP A 49 -4.32 -6.19 -9.72
C ASP A 49 -2.90 -6.11 -10.29
N ILE A 50 -2.46 -4.92 -10.67
CA ILE A 50 -1.08 -4.63 -11.07
C ILE A 50 -0.32 -4.15 -9.83
N GLU A 51 0.71 -4.91 -9.49
CA GLU A 51 1.60 -4.60 -8.37
C GLU A 51 2.28 -3.24 -8.55
N GLN A 52 2.40 -2.51 -7.45
CA GLN A 52 3.09 -1.23 -7.40
C GLN A 52 4.56 -1.40 -6.98
N PRO A 53 5.48 -0.61 -7.55
CA PRO A 53 6.92 -0.81 -7.37
C PRO A 53 7.40 -0.61 -5.92
N ASN A 54 6.75 0.25 -5.14
CA ASN A 54 7.15 0.47 -3.76
C ASN A 54 6.38 -0.44 -2.80
N PHE A 55 7.11 -1.17 -1.97
CA PHE A 55 6.57 -1.96 -0.87
C PHE A 55 7.29 -1.64 0.44
N VAL A 56 6.62 -1.87 1.57
CA VAL A 56 7.15 -1.53 2.90
C VAL A 56 7.47 -2.80 3.66
N ILE A 57 8.66 -2.89 4.24
CA ILE A 57 9.11 -4.04 5.05
C ILE A 57 9.40 -3.63 6.50
N GLY A 58 9.41 -4.62 7.39
CA GLY A 58 9.65 -4.41 8.82
C GLY A 58 8.47 -3.79 9.56
N ILE A 59 7.24 -3.97 9.05
CA ILE A 59 6.04 -3.41 9.69
C ILE A 59 5.78 -4.06 11.08
N PRO A 60 5.10 -3.37 12.00
CA PRO A 60 4.78 -3.90 13.33
C PRO A 60 3.92 -5.18 13.26
N SER A 61 3.91 -5.95 14.35
CA SER A 61 3.06 -7.15 14.51
C SER A 61 1.58 -6.81 14.62
N GLU A 62 1.26 -5.57 14.98
CA GLU A 62 -0.09 -5.06 15.15
C GLU A 62 -0.35 -3.96 14.13
N ILE A 63 -1.39 -4.14 13.32
CA ILE A 63 -1.77 -3.21 12.27
C ILE A 63 -3.26 -2.95 12.27
N ARG A 64 -3.66 -1.82 11.67
CA ARG A 64 -5.06 -1.48 11.37
C ARG A 64 -5.13 -0.95 9.96
N PHE A 65 -6.17 -1.33 9.23
CA PHE A 65 -6.49 -0.75 7.94
C PHE A 65 -7.37 0.48 8.14
N TRP A 66 -7.02 1.59 7.50
CA TRP A 66 -7.77 2.84 7.55
C TRP A 66 -7.98 3.35 6.14
N ALA A 67 -9.20 3.81 5.86
CA ALA A 67 -9.55 4.51 4.63
C ALA A 67 -10.11 5.89 5.00
N TYR A 68 -9.69 6.92 4.26
CA TYR A 68 -10.08 8.30 4.51
C TYR A 68 -10.42 9.01 3.19
N THR A 69 -11.63 9.55 3.11
CA THR A 69 -12.13 10.34 1.98
C THR A 69 -12.24 11.80 2.41
N CYS A 70 -11.62 12.72 1.67
CA CYS A 70 -11.60 14.15 2.02
C CYS A 70 -12.44 15.05 1.10
N ARG A 71 -12.82 14.58 -0.09
CA ARG A 71 -13.66 15.37 -1.01
C ARG A 71 -15.13 15.04 -0.78
N LYS A 72 -15.98 16.07 -0.89
CA LYS A 72 -17.43 15.93 -0.77
C LYS A 72 -17.93 14.92 -1.81
N SER A 73 -18.87 14.08 -1.41
CA SER A 73 -19.47 13.03 -2.24
C SER A 73 -18.52 11.91 -2.70
N SER A 74 -17.26 11.90 -2.27
CA SER A 74 -16.39 10.74 -2.49
C SER A 74 -16.87 9.56 -1.64
N SER A 75 -16.87 8.38 -2.25
CA SER A 75 -17.16 7.12 -1.58
C SER A 75 -16.25 6.04 -2.14
N PHE A 76 -16.16 4.93 -1.41
CA PHE A 76 -15.51 3.73 -1.88
C PHE A 76 -16.33 2.53 -1.41
N THR A 77 -16.17 1.41 -2.10
CA THR A 77 -16.78 0.13 -1.71
C THR A 77 -15.68 -0.84 -1.33
N VAL A 78 -15.80 -1.48 -0.18
CA VAL A 78 -14.91 -2.60 0.19
C VAL A 78 -15.42 -3.84 -0.54
N THR A 79 -14.69 -4.28 -1.55
CA THR A 79 -15.07 -5.45 -2.36
C THR A 79 -14.52 -6.76 -1.80
N LYS A 80 -13.40 -6.71 -1.07
CA LYS A 80 -12.74 -7.87 -0.46
C LYS A 80 -12.04 -7.48 0.85
N PHE A 81 -12.17 -8.34 1.85
CA PHE A 81 -11.39 -8.31 3.08
C PHE A 81 -11.22 -9.76 3.55
N GLU A 82 -10.13 -10.38 3.15
CA GLU A 82 -9.91 -11.82 3.30
C GLU A 82 -8.48 -12.14 3.73
N ARG A 83 -8.32 -13.31 4.34
CA ARG A 83 -7.00 -13.87 4.65
C ARG A 83 -6.60 -14.81 3.52
N LEU A 84 -5.49 -14.49 2.85
CA LEU A 84 -4.93 -15.35 1.80
C LEU A 84 -4.09 -16.47 2.40
N VAL A 85 -4.16 -17.66 1.78
CA VAL A 85 -3.36 -18.84 2.18
C VAL A 85 -1.92 -18.70 1.66
N GLN A 86 -1.75 -18.08 0.50
CA GLN A 86 -0.45 -17.85 -0.12
C GLN A 86 -0.34 -16.41 -0.60
N PHE A 87 0.82 -15.81 -0.39
CA PHE A 87 1.20 -14.51 -0.91
C PHE A 87 2.09 -14.69 -2.14
N THR A 88 1.71 -14.10 -3.26
CA THR A 88 2.53 -14.03 -4.46
C THR A 88 2.84 -12.57 -4.76
N GLN A 89 4.12 -12.28 -4.95
CA GLN A 89 4.62 -10.98 -5.38
C GLN A 89 5.13 -11.09 -6.81
N GLN A 90 4.91 -10.07 -7.61
CA GLN A 90 5.54 -9.93 -8.92
C GLN A 90 6.86 -9.17 -8.77
N ASP A 91 7.90 -9.59 -9.49
CA ASP A 91 9.14 -8.82 -9.59
C ASP A 91 8.93 -7.58 -10.47
N VAL A 92 8.44 -6.49 -9.87
CA VAL A 92 8.21 -5.23 -10.59
C VAL A 92 9.54 -4.50 -10.80
N VAL A 93 9.87 -4.20 -12.06
CA VAL A 93 11.09 -3.44 -12.40
C VAL A 93 11.06 -2.06 -11.76
N GLY A 94 12.18 -1.66 -11.16
CA GLY A 94 12.29 -0.38 -10.45
C GLY A 94 11.67 -0.38 -9.04
N SER A 95 11.37 -1.57 -8.51
CA SER A 95 10.85 -1.70 -7.15
C SER A 95 11.79 -1.10 -6.11
N LYS A 96 11.22 -0.36 -5.15
CA LYS A 96 11.97 0.15 -4.00
C LYS A 96 11.44 -0.44 -2.71
N THR A 97 12.35 -1.06 -1.97
CA THR A 97 12.11 -1.50 -0.60
C THR A 97 12.13 -0.29 0.35
N LEU A 98 11.02 -0.07 1.04
CA LEU A 98 10.88 0.99 2.04
C LEU A 98 10.89 0.39 3.45
N TYR A 99 11.79 0.85 4.31
CA TYR A 99 11.89 0.32 5.68
C TYR A 99 10.96 1.09 6.61
N TRP A 100 10.09 0.37 7.31
CA TRP A 100 9.33 0.95 8.39
C TRP A 100 10.25 1.56 9.47
N GLY A 101 9.78 2.63 10.09
CA GLY A 101 10.54 3.39 11.10
C GLY A 101 11.71 4.21 10.54
N LYS A 102 11.93 4.21 9.22
CA LYS A 102 12.98 5.01 8.56
C LYS A 102 12.35 6.08 7.66
N GLN A 103 13.06 7.17 7.45
CA GLN A 103 12.69 8.16 6.45
C GLN A 103 12.85 7.57 5.05
N TRP A 104 11.91 7.89 4.16
CA TRP A 104 11.93 7.43 2.78
C TRP A 104 12.39 8.58 1.87
N LYS A 105 13.30 8.26 0.94
CA LYS A 105 13.85 9.21 -0.04
C LYS A 105 13.25 8.97 -1.42
#